data_AF-A0A0V0QI28-F1
#
_entry.id   AF-A0A0V0QI28-F1
#
_cell.length_a   1.000
_cell.length_b   1.000
_cell.length_c   1.000
_cell.angle_alpha   90.00
_cell.angle_beta   90.00
_cell.angle_gamma   90.00
#
_symmetry.space_group_name_H-M   'P 1'
#
loop_
_entity.id
_entity.type
_entity.pdbx_description
1 polymer ?
#
loop_
_entity_poly.entity_id
_entity_poly.type
_entity_poly.pdbx_seq_one_letter_code
_entity_poly.pdbx_strand_id
1 'polypeptide(L)'
;MQSQLVPMPQIKQISDHIIRIMGLNPSSYTLQGSNTYLIGKGEKRILIDSGQNKEGYLELLQKVLNETNSKLQEVLITHCHQDHTLGIEQILKIDKNVKISKYYHEEIDSKLEQQYGFKYNHISHNQIIKGENFEIMTLHMAGHNPDHLCFYLPQEKAFFSADFILSGSSTVVTNMKAMFDNYFQALSLNAEYLLSAHGPEIIGKESRKYDNKNI
;
A
#
# COMPACT_ATOMS: atom_id res chain seq x y z
N MET A 1 7.55 -11.64 26.63
CA MET A 1 6.97 -12.64 25.70
C MET A 1 6.76 -11.95 24.37
N GLN A 2 7.47 -12.32 23.31
CA GLN A 2 7.11 -11.85 21.97
C GLN A 2 5.72 -12.40 21.67
N SER A 3 4.73 -11.52 21.48
CA SER A 3 3.43 -11.93 20.98
C SER A 3 3.65 -12.57 19.62
N GLN A 4 3.33 -13.86 19.49
CA GLN A 4 3.46 -14.58 18.23
C GLN A 4 2.55 -13.92 17.20
N LEU A 5 3.14 -13.41 16.11
CA LEU A 5 2.39 -12.77 15.03
C LEU A 5 1.41 -13.77 14.42
N VAL A 6 0.20 -13.29 14.10
CA VAL A 6 -0.81 -14.11 13.43
C VAL A 6 -0.27 -14.55 12.07
N PRO A 7 -0.29 -15.86 11.74
CA PRO A 7 0.10 -16.33 10.42
C PRO A 7 -0.78 -15.73 9.33
N MET A 8 -0.18 -15.27 8.24
CA MET A 8 -0.89 -14.68 7.10
C MET A 8 -0.51 -15.42 5.81
N PRO A 9 -1.48 -15.78 4.95
CA PRO A 9 -1.17 -16.37 3.66
C PRO A 9 -0.43 -15.37 2.76
N GLN A 10 0.48 -15.87 1.93
CA GLN A 10 1.27 -15.04 1.01
C GLN A 10 0.39 -14.30 -0.02
N ILE A 11 -0.70 -14.92 -0.45
CA ILE A 11 -1.71 -14.33 -1.34
C ILE A 11 -3.07 -14.45 -0.64
N LYS A 12 -3.86 -13.37 -0.64
CA LYS A 12 -5.22 -13.37 -0.12
C LYS A 12 -6.15 -12.52 -0.99
N GLN A 13 -7.24 -13.12 -1.47
CA GLN A 13 -8.38 -12.35 -1.98
C GLN A 13 -9.10 -11.71 -0.80
N ILE A 14 -9.13 -10.37 -0.74
CA ILE A 14 -9.80 -9.61 0.33
C ILE A 14 -11.25 -9.31 -0.05
N SER A 15 -11.46 -8.92 -1.30
CA SER A 15 -12.77 -8.70 -1.92
C SER A 15 -12.65 -8.93 -3.42
N ASP A 16 -13.74 -8.81 -4.19
CA ASP A 16 -13.73 -9.03 -5.64
C ASP A 16 -12.73 -8.15 -6.39
N HIS A 17 -12.40 -6.96 -5.86
CA HIS A 17 -11.48 -6.01 -6.48
C HIS A 17 -10.10 -5.96 -5.82
N ILE A 18 -9.87 -6.63 -4.69
CA ILE A 18 -8.65 -6.44 -3.89
C ILE A 18 -7.98 -7.78 -3.61
N ILE A 19 -6.74 -7.93 -4.10
CA ILE A 19 -5.86 -9.06 -3.79
C ILE A 19 -4.64 -8.54 -3.05
N ARG A 20 -4.35 -9.11 -1.88
CA ARG A 20 -3.10 -8.84 -1.15
C ARG A 20 -2.04 -9.84 -1.57
N ILE A 21 -0.83 -9.36 -1.85
CA ILE A 21 0.37 -10.16 -2.13
C ILE A 21 1.45 -9.74 -1.13
N MET A 22 2.04 -10.70 -0.44
CA MET A 22 3.05 -10.42 0.59
C MET A 22 4.45 -10.29 -0.01
N GLY A 23 5.19 -9.27 0.40
CA GLY A 23 6.55 -8.94 -0.05
C GLY A 23 7.66 -9.87 0.45
N LEU A 24 7.31 -10.92 1.22
CA LEU A 24 8.22 -11.96 1.73
C LEU A 24 9.43 -11.43 2.53
N ASN A 25 9.26 -10.30 3.19
CA ASN A 25 10.28 -9.58 3.93
C ASN A 25 9.93 -9.42 5.42
N PRO A 26 9.71 -10.49 6.20
CA PRO A 26 9.36 -10.36 7.62
C PRO A 26 10.50 -9.73 8.44
N SER A 27 10.14 -8.85 9.37
CA SER A 27 11.09 -8.18 10.28
C SER A 27 10.35 -7.55 11.48
N SER A 28 11.10 -6.93 12.39
CA SER A 28 10.50 -6.15 13.49
C SER A 28 9.70 -4.93 13.01
N TYR A 29 10.00 -4.40 11.81
CA TYR A 29 9.33 -3.22 11.25
C TYR A 29 8.19 -3.62 10.30
N THR A 30 8.40 -4.69 9.52
CA THR A 30 7.47 -5.16 8.48
C THR A 30 6.53 -6.27 8.95
N LEU A 31 6.64 -6.71 10.21
CA LEU A 31 5.88 -7.81 10.80
C LEU A 31 6.00 -9.10 9.98
N GLN A 32 4.90 -9.63 9.45
CA GLN A 32 4.87 -10.80 8.56
C GLN A 32 5.50 -10.52 7.18
N GLY A 33 5.62 -9.25 6.79
CA GLY A 33 6.08 -8.76 5.49
C GLY A 33 5.24 -7.56 5.03
N SER A 34 5.74 -6.85 4.02
CA SER A 34 4.99 -5.77 3.37
C SER A 34 3.79 -6.34 2.61
N ASN A 35 2.64 -5.72 2.76
CA ASN A 35 1.43 -6.00 2.01
C ASN A 35 1.43 -5.12 0.76
N THR A 36 1.51 -5.73 -0.41
CA THR A 36 1.18 -5.05 -1.67
C THR A 36 -0.25 -5.43 -2.06
N TYR A 37 -0.93 -4.51 -2.75
CA TYR A 37 -2.35 -4.70 -3.08
C TYR A 37 -2.59 -4.54 -4.57
N LEU A 38 -3.08 -5.60 -5.22
CA LEU A 38 -3.49 -5.59 -6.61
C LEU A 38 -5.00 -5.29 -6.70
N ILE A 39 -5.32 -4.16 -7.32
CA ILE A 39 -6.65 -3.55 -7.33
C ILE A 39 -7.27 -3.60 -8.72
N GLY A 40 -8.55 -3.98 -8.78
CA GLY A 40 -9.35 -4.09 -10.00
C GLY A 40 -9.73 -5.53 -10.31
N LYS A 41 -10.64 -5.71 -11.27
CA LYS A 41 -11.14 -7.04 -11.68
C LYS A 41 -10.94 -7.36 -13.17
N GLY A 42 -10.62 -6.37 -13.99
CA GLY A 42 -10.46 -6.52 -15.44
C GLY A 42 -9.04 -6.90 -15.86
N GLU A 43 -8.77 -6.69 -17.16
CA GLU A 43 -7.49 -7.03 -17.79
C GLU A 43 -6.34 -6.14 -17.32
N LYS A 44 -6.66 -4.97 -16.74
CA LYS A 44 -5.70 -4.00 -16.22
C LYS A 44 -5.96 -3.75 -14.74
N ARG A 45 -4.91 -3.89 -13.93
CA ARG A 45 -4.97 -3.73 -12.47
C ARG A 45 -3.91 -2.77 -11.97
N ILE A 46 -4.22 -2.09 -10.86
CA ILE A 46 -3.30 -1.15 -10.21
C ILE A 46 -2.66 -1.87 -9.03
N LEU A 47 -1.34 -1.80 -8.90
CA LEU A 47 -0.62 -2.33 -7.74
C LEU A 47 -0.29 -1.20 -6.77
N ILE A 48 -0.55 -1.37 -5.48
CA ILE A 48 -0.10 -0.47 -4.41
C ILE A 48 1.13 -1.11 -3.74
N ASP A 49 2.21 -0.34 -3.69
CA ASP A 49 3.56 -0.69 -3.24
C ASP A 49 4.21 -1.87 -3.97
N SER A 50 5.52 -2.03 -3.76
CA SER A 50 6.33 -3.01 -4.50
C SER A 50 7.07 -4.02 -3.64
N GLY A 51 7.08 -3.89 -2.31
CA GLY A 51 7.88 -4.76 -1.46
C GLY A 51 9.38 -4.40 -1.47
N GLN A 52 10.21 -5.31 -0.94
CA GLN A 52 11.65 -5.09 -0.71
C GLN A 52 12.57 -5.94 -1.61
N ASN A 53 12.15 -6.24 -2.85
CA ASN A 53 12.93 -7.04 -3.81
C ASN A 53 13.40 -8.39 -3.23
N LYS A 54 12.51 -9.10 -2.53
CA LYS A 54 12.81 -10.44 -1.99
C LYS A 54 12.61 -11.51 -3.05
N GLU A 55 13.40 -12.57 -2.94
CA GLU A 55 13.22 -13.78 -3.72
C GLU A 55 11.81 -14.36 -3.47
N GLY A 56 11.13 -14.80 -4.53
CA GLY A 56 9.76 -15.32 -4.47
C GLY A 56 8.67 -14.29 -4.70
N TYR A 57 8.90 -12.99 -4.45
CA TYR A 57 7.84 -11.98 -4.61
C TYR A 57 7.44 -11.80 -6.08
N LEU A 58 8.42 -11.78 -7.00
CA LEU A 58 8.18 -11.66 -8.43
C LEU A 58 7.33 -12.82 -8.94
N GLU A 59 7.61 -14.03 -8.48
CA GLU A 59 6.90 -15.26 -8.81
C GLU A 59 5.46 -15.22 -8.28
N LEU A 60 5.24 -14.72 -7.06
CA LEU A 60 3.89 -14.53 -6.52
C LEU A 60 3.09 -13.50 -7.32
N LEU A 61 3.71 -12.37 -7.66
CA LEU A 61 3.04 -11.34 -8.46
C LEU A 61 2.68 -11.86 -9.85
N GLN A 62 3.60 -12.52 -10.55
CA GLN A 62 3.34 -13.13 -11.85
C GLN A 62 2.27 -14.21 -11.77
N LYS A 63 2.28 -15.03 -10.71
CA LYS A 63 1.24 -16.04 -10.47
C LYS A 63 -0.14 -15.39 -10.41
N VAL A 64 -0.32 -14.35 -9.61
CA VAL A 64 -1.61 -13.66 -9.47
C VAL A 64 -2.03 -12.98 -10.78
N LEU A 65 -1.10 -12.33 -11.50
CA LEU A 65 -1.40 -11.72 -12.80
C LEU A 65 -1.86 -12.76 -13.83
N ASN A 66 -1.21 -13.94 -13.87
CA ASN A 66 -1.58 -15.04 -14.76
C ASN A 66 -2.93 -15.66 -14.39
N GLU A 67 -3.17 -15.95 -13.10
CA GLU A 67 -4.43 -16.53 -12.60
C GLU A 67 -5.63 -15.60 -12.84
N THR A 68 -5.40 -14.29 -12.82
CA THR A 68 -6.43 -13.28 -13.09
C THR A 68 -6.51 -12.83 -14.55
N ASN A 69 -5.65 -13.38 -15.43
CA ASN A 69 -5.48 -12.96 -16.82
C ASN A 69 -5.38 -11.43 -16.95
N SER A 70 -4.55 -10.80 -16.12
CA SER A 70 -4.43 -9.35 -16.04
C SER A 70 -2.98 -8.87 -16.18
N LYS A 71 -2.83 -7.58 -16.44
CA LYS A 71 -1.56 -6.87 -16.53
C LYS A 71 -1.58 -5.67 -15.60
N LEU A 72 -0.39 -5.19 -15.25
CA LEU A 72 -0.25 -3.96 -14.49
C LEU A 72 -0.59 -2.75 -15.37
N GLN A 73 -1.50 -1.92 -14.88
CA GLN A 73 -1.78 -0.61 -15.44
C GLN A 73 -0.77 0.41 -14.91
N GLU A 74 -0.59 0.41 -13.60
CA GLU A 74 0.12 1.43 -12.85
C GLU A 74 0.51 0.85 -11.48
N VAL A 75 1.67 1.23 -10.98
CA VAL A 75 2.14 0.96 -9.62
C VAL A 75 2.07 2.26 -8.84
N LEU A 76 1.34 2.28 -7.74
CA LEU A 76 1.25 3.41 -6.83
C LEU A 76 2.17 3.15 -5.63
N ILE A 77 3.15 4.01 -5.42
CA ILE A 77 4.04 3.94 -4.28
C ILE A 77 3.54 4.86 -3.18
N THR A 78 3.43 4.33 -1.97
CA THR A 78 2.95 5.07 -0.80
C THR A 78 3.99 6.05 -0.29
N HIS A 79 5.25 5.63 -0.14
CA HIS A 79 6.35 6.47 0.34
C HIS A 79 7.73 5.86 0.04
N CYS A 80 8.79 6.57 0.41
CA CYS A 80 10.16 6.28 0.00
C CYS A 80 10.86 5.10 0.67
N HIS A 81 10.26 4.48 1.69
CA HIS A 81 10.92 3.40 2.40
C HIS A 81 11.19 2.20 1.48
N GLN A 82 12.28 1.50 1.79
CA GLN A 82 12.84 0.46 0.93
C GLN A 82 11.89 -0.72 0.72
N ASP A 83 11.11 -1.05 1.73
CA ASP A 83 10.16 -2.15 1.69
C ASP A 83 8.85 -1.82 0.96
N HIS A 84 8.73 -0.59 0.46
CA HIS A 84 7.68 -0.15 -0.47
C HIS A 84 8.21 0.07 -1.88
N THR A 85 9.50 0.39 -2.03
CA THR A 85 10.09 0.89 -3.28
C THR A 85 11.06 -0.06 -3.98
N LEU A 86 11.80 -0.92 -3.27
CA LEU A 86 12.87 -1.67 -3.91
C LEU A 86 12.35 -2.77 -4.85
N GLY A 87 11.15 -3.28 -4.64
CA GLY A 87 10.52 -4.23 -5.55
C GLY A 87 10.15 -3.65 -6.92
N ILE A 88 10.26 -2.33 -7.13
CA ILE A 88 10.17 -1.69 -8.46
C ILE A 88 11.10 -2.38 -9.46
N GLU A 89 12.31 -2.79 -9.03
CA GLU A 89 13.24 -3.51 -9.88
C GLU A 89 12.64 -4.80 -10.46
N GLN A 90 11.91 -5.56 -9.65
CA GLN A 90 11.24 -6.79 -10.08
C GLN A 90 10.05 -6.48 -10.98
N ILE A 91 9.29 -5.42 -10.67
CA ILE A 91 8.14 -5.01 -11.48
C ILE A 91 8.58 -4.58 -12.89
N LEU A 92 9.68 -3.83 -13.01
CA LEU A 92 10.24 -3.42 -14.31
C LEU A 92 10.75 -4.60 -15.15
N LYS A 93 11.03 -5.76 -14.54
CA LYS A 93 11.33 -7.01 -15.27
C LYS A 93 10.07 -7.64 -15.88
N ILE A 94 8.88 -7.38 -15.31
CA ILE A 94 7.59 -7.80 -15.89
C ILE A 94 7.21 -6.88 -17.04
N ASP A 95 7.20 -5.56 -16.78
CA ASP A 95 6.86 -4.55 -17.77
C ASP A 95 7.71 -3.30 -17.55
N LYS A 96 8.66 -3.07 -18.47
CA LYS A 96 9.55 -1.92 -18.43
C LYS A 96 8.84 -0.59 -18.62
N ASN A 97 7.64 -0.60 -19.22
CA ASN A 97 6.88 0.60 -19.54
C ASN A 97 5.72 0.86 -18.57
N VAL A 98 5.59 0.04 -17.52
CA VAL A 98 4.54 0.24 -16.52
C VAL A 98 4.70 1.61 -15.87
N LYS A 99 3.58 2.32 -15.73
CA LYS A 99 3.56 3.61 -15.06
C LYS A 99 3.81 3.40 -13.57
N ILE A 100 4.75 4.14 -12.98
CA ILE A 100 5.01 4.12 -11.54
C ILE A 100 4.73 5.52 -11.01
N SER A 101 3.81 5.66 -10.06
CA SER A 101 3.36 6.94 -9.54
C SER A 101 3.58 7.10 -8.06
N LYS A 102 3.93 8.32 -7.65
CA LYS A 102 4.26 8.66 -6.26
C LYS A 102 4.06 10.15 -5.98
N TYR A 103 3.87 10.52 -4.71
CA TYR A 103 4.08 11.91 -4.26
C TYR A 103 5.59 12.20 -4.27
N TYR A 104 6.04 12.87 -5.32
CA TYR A 104 7.46 12.91 -5.68
C TYR A 104 8.23 13.99 -4.91
N HIS A 105 9.41 13.64 -4.45
CA HIS A 105 10.42 14.55 -3.91
C HIS A 105 11.77 14.25 -4.56
N GLU A 106 12.32 15.22 -5.29
CA GLU A 106 13.56 15.05 -6.08
C GLU A 106 14.74 14.54 -5.23
N GLU A 107 14.93 15.10 -4.04
CA GLU A 107 16.02 14.72 -3.12
C GLU A 107 15.91 13.27 -2.61
N ILE A 108 14.69 12.72 -2.60
CA ILE A 108 14.38 11.40 -2.06
C ILE A 108 14.39 10.36 -3.19
N ASP A 109 13.76 10.70 -4.32
CA ASP A 109 13.33 9.73 -5.33
C ASP A 109 14.28 9.62 -6.53
N SER A 110 15.04 10.67 -6.83
CA SER A 110 15.92 10.74 -8.01
C SER A 110 16.94 9.59 -8.06
N LYS A 111 17.39 9.11 -6.90
CA LYS A 111 18.32 7.99 -6.79
C LYS A 111 17.76 6.70 -7.38
N LEU A 112 16.50 6.36 -7.08
CA LEU A 112 15.86 5.14 -7.60
C LEU A 112 15.55 5.27 -9.09
N GLU A 113 15.11 6.44 -9.54
CA GLU A 113 14.91 6.72 -10.97
C GLU A 113 16.19 6.48 -11.78
N GLN A 114 17.33 6.97 -11.28
CA GLN A 114 18.64 6.79 -11.90
C GLN A 114 19.10 5.33 -11.84
N GLN A 115 18.94 4.68 -10.68
CA GLN A 115 19.38 3.30 -10.45
C GLN A 115 18.65 2.29 -11.35
N TYR A 116 17.33 2.45 -11.51
CA TYR A 116 16.49 1.49 -12.24
C TYR A 116 16.06 1.98 -13.64
N GLY A 117 16.40 3.22 -14.01
CA GLY A 117 16.17 3.74 -15.36
C GLY A 117 14.69 3.96 -15.69
N PHE A 118 13.94 4.54 -14.75
CA PHE A 118 12.54 4.92 -14.94
C PHE A 118 12.29 6.35 -14.44
N LYS A 119 11.09 6.88 -14.69
CA LYS A 119 10.63 8.15 -14.13
C LYS A 119 9.31 7.97 -13.42
N TYR A 120 9.19 8.54 -12.22
CA TYR A 120 7.92 8.59 -11.52
C TYR A 120 6.96 9.51 -12.26
N ASN A 121 5.71 9.08 -12.38
CA ASN A 121 4.61 9.99 -12.63
C ASN A 121 4.21 10.63 -11.30
N HIS A 122 4.28 11.95 -11.22
CA HIS A 122 4.00 12.66 -9.98
C HIS A 122 2.48 12.68 -9.75
N ILE A 123 2.06 12.31 -8.54
CA ILE A 123 0.67 12.38 -8.12
C ILE A 123 0.54 13.23 -6.86
N SER A 124 -0.58 13.94 -6.74
CA SER A 124 -0.81 14.93 -5.69
C SER A 124 -1.94 14.49 -4.75
N HIS A 125 -2.17 15.23 -3.67
CA HIS A 125 -3.33 15.07 -2.80
C HIS A 125 -4.66 15.25 -3.56
N ASN A 126 -5.70 14.47 -3.22
CA ASN A 126 -7.04 14.51 -3.84
C ASN A 126 -7.07 14.23 -5.36
N GLN A 127 -6.02 13.62 -5.90
CA GLN A 127 -6.02 13.17 -7.28
C GLN A 127 -6.80 11.87 -7.39
N ILE A 128 -7.55 11.73 -8.48
CA ILE A 128 -8.26 10.49 -8.80
C ILE A 128 -7.47 9.69 -9.82
N ILE A 129 -7.08 8.47 -9.44
CA ILE A 129 -6.47 7.48 -10.32
C ILE A 129 -7.57 6.53 -10.80
N LYS A 130 -7.80 6.49 -12.11
CA LYS A 130 -8.86 5.67 -12.71
C LYS A 130 -8.33 4.29 -13.07
N GLY A 131 -9.06 3.27 -12.68
CA GLY A 131 -8.93 1.91 -13.20
C GLY A 131 -10.15 1.52 -14.02
N GLU A 132 -10.23 0.25 -14.40
CA GLU A 132 -11.38 -0.28 -15.14
C GLU A 132 -12.62 -0.40 -14.24
N ASN A 133 -13.52 0.58 -14.33
CA ASN A 133 -14.75 0.71 -13.54
C ASN A 133 -14.55 0.96 -12.04
N PHE A 134 -13.39 1.47 -11.64
CA PHE A 134 -13.12 1.90 -10.26
C PHE A 134 -12.23 3.14 -10.24
N GLU A 135 -12.21 3.83 -9.10
CA GLU A 135 -11.43 5.05 -8.90
C GLU A 135 -10.75 5.00 -7.54
N ILE A 136 -9.46 5.32 -7.50
CA ILE A 136 -8.67 5.43 -6.27
C ILE A 136 -8.41 6.92 -6.02
N MET A 137 -8.82 7.42 -4.87
CA MET A 137 -8.47 8.76 -4.40
C MET A 137 -7.14 8.72 -3.64
N THR A 138 -6.23 9.61 -4.01
CA THR A 138 -4.95 9.81 -3.32
C THR A 138 -5.13 10.75 -2.13
N LEU A 139 -4.46 10.44 -1.03
CA LEU A 139 -4.49 11.22 0.20
C LEU A 139 -3.06 11.42 0.68
N HIS A 140 -2.50 12.61 0.44
CA HIS A 140 -1.23 12.99 1.07
C HIS A 140 -1.42 13.09 2.58
N MET A 141 -0.77 12.20 3.31
CA MET A 141 -0.91 12.00 4.75
C MET A 141 0.48 12.00 5.39
N ALA A 142 1.18 13.13 5.27
CA ALA A 142 2.47 13.34 5.90
C ALA A 142 2.43 13.09 7.41
N GLY A 143 3.55 12.60 7.96
CA GLY A 143 3.70 12.35 9.39
C GLY A 143 4.62 11.19 9.68
N HIS A 144 4.39 10.06 9.02
CA HIS A 144 5.36 8.95 8.99
C HIS A 144 6.57 9.34 8.14
N ASN A 145 6.31 9.83 6.93
CA ASN A 145 7.30 10.45 6.04
C ASN A 145 6.66 11.66 5.31
N PRO A 146 7.46 12.61 4.80
CA PRO A 146 6.93 13.81 4.14
C PRO A 146 6.22 13.52 2.81
N ASP A 147 6.55 12.41 2.15
CA ASP A 147 6.02 11.98 0.85
C ASP A 147 4.89 10.96 0.95
N HIS A 148 4.38 10.70 2.16
CA HIS A 148 3.47 9.60 2.44
C HIS A 148 2.09 9.81 1.82
N LEU A 149 1.67 8.85 1.00
CA LEU A 149 0.32 8.72 0.46
C LEU A 149 -0.39 7.54 1.11
N CYS A 150 -1.64 7.80 1.50
CA CYS A 150 -2.65 6.78 1.61
C CYS A 150 -3.55 6.78 0.37
N PHE A 151 -4.28 5.70 0.18
CA PHE A 151 -5.22 5.56 -0.93
C PHE A 151 -6.60 5.15 -0.42
N TYR A 152 -7.65 5.68 -1.02
CA TYR A 152 -9.02 5.30 -0.71
C TYR A 152 -9.74 4.83 -1.97
N LEU A 153 -10.36 3.65 -1.90
CA LEU A 153 -11.18 3.03 -2.94
C LEU A 153 -12.65 3.08 -2.49
N PRO A 154 -13.43 4.11 -2.90
CA PRO A 154 -14.79 4.31 -2.40
C PRO A 154 -15.73 3.14 -2.72
N GLN A 155 -15.57 2.50 -3.87
CA GLN A 155 -16.44 1.42 -4.35
C GLN A 155 -16.40 0.20 -3.42
N GLU A 156 -15.26 -0.04 -2.77
CA GLU A 156 -15.04 -1.11 -1.81
C GLU A 156 -15.02 -0.60 -0.36
N LYS A 157 -15.18 0.71 -0.15
CA LYS A 157 -14.96 1.37 1.14
C LYS A 157 -13.63 0.95 1.77
N ALA A 158 -12.58 0.85 0.97
CA ALA A 158 -11.27 0.36 1.41
C ALA A 158 -10.28 1.52 1.54
N PHE A 159 -9.68 1.64 2.72
CA PHE A 159 -8.62 2.60 3.01
C PHE A 159 -7.28 1.88 3.12
N PHE A 160 -6.40 2.13 2.16
CA PHE A 160 -5.03 1.66 2.14
C PHE A 160 -4.18 2.67 2.91
N SER A 161 -3.96 2.38 4.19
CA SER A 161 -3.28 3.30 5.12
C SER A 161 -1.76 3.23 5.04
N ALA A 162 -1.21 2.24 4.33
CA ALA A 162 0.22 1.98 4.32
C ALA A 162 0.79 1.99 5.75
N ASP A 163 1.84 2.79 5.99
CA ASP A 163 2.44 3.02 7.32
C ASP A 163 1.80 4.13 8.15
N PHE A 164 0.71 4.77 7.70
CA PHE A 164 0.03 5.81 8.48
C PHE A 164 -0.74 5.23 9.67
N ILE A 165 -1.46 4.11 9.45
CA ILE A 165 -2.12 3.32 10.48
C ILE A 165 -1.76 1.87 10.21
N LEU A 166 -1.18 1.19 11.21
CA LEU A 166 -0.78 -0.21 11.13
C LEU A 166 -1.73 -1.11 11.92
N SER A 167 -1.94 -2.33 11.41
CA SER A 167 -2.68 -3.36 12.10
C SER A 167 -1.74 -4.22 12.96
N GLY A 168 -1.98 -4.24 14.27
CA GLY A 168 -1.19 -5.06 15.21
C GLY A 168 0.16 -4.46 15.64
N SER A 169 0.46 -3.21 15.27
CA SER A 169 1.65 -2.47 15.73
C SER A 169 1.41 -0.96 15.71
N SER A 170 2.30 -0.19 16.32
CA SER A 170 2.40 1.26 16.17
C SER A 170 3.28 1.63 14.97
N THR A 171 2.99 2.76 14.33
CA THR A 171 3.87 3.34 13.30
C THR A 171 4.95 4.22 13.89
N VAL A 172 6.08 4.35 13.19
CA VAL A 172 7.08 5.39 13.46
C VAL A 172 6.55 6.73 12.96
N VAL A 173 6.74 7.80 13.73
CA VAL A 173 6.25 9.13 13.38
C VAL A 173 7.42 10.10 13.36
N THR A 174 7.75 10.64 12.18
CA THR A 174 8.81 11.63 12.01
C THR A 174 8.30 13.06 12.24
N ASN A 175 7.01 13.31 11.95
CA ASN A 175 6.35 14.58 12.21
C ASN A 175 4.96 14.36 12.84
N MET A 176 4.92 14.45 14.16
CA MET A 176 3.71 14.23 14.95
C MET A 176 2.60 15.24 14.62
N LYS A 177 2.95 16.51 14.40
CA LYS A 177 1.97 17.55 14.07
C LYS A 177 1.28 17.24 12.74
N ALA A 178 2.06 16.93 11.70
CA ALA A 178 1.51 16.57 10.40
C ALA A 178 0.62 15.32 10.48
N MET A 179 1.03 14.31 11.26
CA MET A 179 0.21 13.12 11.45
C MET A 179 -1.15 13.43 12.09
N PHE A 180 -1.18 14.22 13.16
CA PHE A 180 -2.43 14.62 13.81
C PHE A 180 -3.32 15.48 12.90
N ASP A 181 -2.74 16.40 12.14
CA ASP A 181 -3.48 17.24 11.19
C ASP A 181 -4.17 16.36 10.11
N ASN A 182 -3.55 15.24 9.71
CA ASN A 182 -4.09 14.28 8.73
C ASN A 182 -5.05 13.23 9.32
N TYR A 183 -5.02 13.00 10.64
CA TYR A 183 -5.78 11.93 11.28
C TYR A 183 -7.30 12.12 11.12
N PHE A 184 -7.78 13.37 11.22
CA PHE A 184 -9.20 13.69 11.02
C PHE A 184 -9.68 13.36 9.60
N GLN A 185 -8.83 13.53 8.60
CA GLN A 185 -9.17 13.15 7.23
C GLN A 185 -9.37 11.64 7.11
N ALA A 186 -8.46 10.84 7.68
CA ALA A 186 -8.61 9.38 7.70
C ALA A 186 -9.91 8.94 8.41
N LEU A 187 -10.26 9.56 9.53
CA LEU A 187 -11.50 9.27 10.27
C LEU A 187 -12.77 9.65 9.51
N SER A 188 -12.70 10.66 8.64
CA SER A 188 -13.84 11.11 7.84
C SER A 188 -14.19 10.17 6.68
N LEU A 189 -13.29 9.25 6.32
CA LEU A 189 -13.52 8.27 5.26
C LEU A 189 -14.59 7.27 5.70
N ASN A 190 -15.54 7.01 4.79
CA ASN A 190 -16.50 5.91 4.96
C ASN A 190 -15.83 4.57 4.64
N ALA A 191 -14.83 4.19 5.43
CA ALA A 191 -14.04 2.98 5.25
C ALA A 191 -14.56 1.83 6.11
N GLU A 192 -14.78 0.67 5.48
CA GLU A 192 -15.10 -0.61 6.11
C GLU A 192 -13.89 -1.55 6.14
N TYR A 193 -12.94 -1.36 5.22
CA TYR A 193 -11.65 -2.04 5.21
C TYR A 193 -10.53 -1.06 5.54
N LEU A 194 -9.67 -1.43 6.48
CA LEU A 194 -8.38 -0.77 6.72
C LEU A 194 -7.26 -1.74 6.35
N LEU A 195 -6.50 -1.36 5.35
CA LEU A 195 -5.52 -2.18 4.64
C LEU A 195 -4.13 -1.53 4.78
N SER A 196 -3.43 -1.89 5.83
CA SER A 196 -2.11 -1.35 6.17
C SER A 196 -0.98 -2.05 5.42
N ALA A 197 0.18 -1.39 5.30
CA ALA A 197 1.34 -2.02 4.68
C ALA A 197 1.88 -3.22 5.48
N HIS A 198 1.58 -3.31 6.78
CA HIS A 198 1.99 -4.44 7.61
C HIS A 198 0.84 -4.93 8.47
N GLY A 199 0.84 -6.23 8.75
CA GLY A 199 -0.17 -6.89 9.59
C GLY A 199 -1.45 -7.27 8.84
N PRO A 200 -2.42 -7.89 9.56
CA PRO A 200 -3.65 -8.38 8.97
C PRO A 200 -4.61 -7.24 8.62
N GLU A 201 -5.46 -7.45 7.62
CA GLU A 201 -6.54 -6.51 7.32
C GLU A 201 -7.53 -6.36 8.48
N ILE A 202 -8.05 -5.16 8.67
CA ILE A 202 -9.11 -4.88 9.63
C ILE A 202 -10.41 -4.67 8.85
N ILE A 203 -11.42 -5.50 9.11
CA ILE A 203 -12.70 -5.52 8.39
C ILE A 203 -13.84 -5.16 9.36
N GLY A 204 -14.72 -4.25 8.93
CA GLY A 204 -16.05 -4.01 9.50
C GLY A 204 -16.12 -3.07 10.71
N LYS A 205 -17.32 -2.48 10.90
CA LYS A 205 -17.71 -1.58 12.00
C LYS A 205 -17.46 -2.16 13.42
N GLU A 206 -17.36 -3.48 13.58
CA GLU A 206 -17.24 -4.13 14.89
C GLU A 206 -15.84 -4.06 15.52
N SER A 207 -14.81 -3.75 14.74
CA SER A 207 -13.44 -3.56 15.26
C SER A 207 -13.21 -2.15 15.84
N ARG A 208 -14.18 -1.23 15.70
CA ARG A 208 -14.19 0.10 16.33
C ARG A 208 -14.92 0.11 17.68
N LYS A 209 -14.91 -0.97 18.46
CA LYS A 209 -15.33 -0.89 19.87
C LYS A 209 -14.20 -0.21 20.65
N TYR A 210 -14.23 1.13 20.69
CA TYR A 210 -13.63 1.83 21.81
C TYR A 210 -14.37 1.36 23.06
N ASP A 211 -13.69 0.60 23.92
CA ASP A 211 -14.23 0.21 25.21
C ASP A 211 -14.22 1.46 26.10
N ASN A 212 -15.28 2.26 26.01
CA ASN A 212 -15.53 3.45 26.85
C ASN A 212 -15.82 3.09 28.32
N LYS A 213 -15.12 2.08 28.87
CA LYS A 213 -15.32 1.64 30.24
C LYS A 213 -14.39 2.29 31.26
N ASN A 214 -13.46 3.16 30.86
CA ASN A 214 -12.56 3.86 31.80
C ASN A 214 -12.17 5.28 31.34
N ILE A 215 -13.13 6.21 31.28
CA ILE A 215 -12.89 7.65 31.46
C ILE A 215 -13.96 8.18 32.40
#